data_AF-A0A2S8BQJ8-F1
#
_entry.id   AF-A0A2S8BQJ8-F1
#
_cell.length_a   1.000
_cell.length_b   1.000
_cell.length_c   1.000
_cell.angle_alpha   90.00
_cell.angle_beta   90.00
_cell.angle_gamma   90.00
#
_symmetry.space_group_name_H-M   'P 1'
#
loop_
_entity.id
_entity.type
_entity.pdbx_description
1 polymer ?
#
loop_
_entity_poly.entity_id
_entity_poly.type
_entity_poly.pdbx_seq_one_letter_code
_entity_poly.pdbx_strand_id
1 'polypeptide(L)'
;MDCASFDADLDPLNGAAGKVGIGAVRARSAHTPEDAGPLIFSTGSDLPSSLQLPVWLSRAGADVLNTHPIVAVDRRGMGMSSAVDCRDTLERQDMWDQAQFDVGDDPVANLGTVTVSATTNCTDIISPGDSAYDNAHAAEDIEALRSIWDVPEIALMGVGNGAQVALAYAGSHPTKLARLVLDSPVPLDVAAEAADAGAERLVIVTSEGKDSVVAHFVEDLVLEGTLEARGKKAMLAKVRRAPQLIKVESVVQAEPLGLGHAIGCVEPTLADDEDSVAVLLPDDLVLPTGVLETMSKVRAHRGGTVLCAIEVTPEEVSAYGVFDVEPVPDSDNPDVLKVVGMVEKPKAEDAPSMYAAAGRYVLDRAVFDALRRIDRGAGGEVQITDAIALLISEGHPVHVVVHRGSRHDLGNPGGYLKAAVDFALDRDDYGPELRRWLVARLGLTED
;
A
#
# COMPACT_ATOMS: atom_id res chain seq x y z
N MET A 1 2.24 18.45 21.75
CA MET A 1 2.19 16.98 21.74
C MET A 1 1.93 16.53 23.15
N ASP A 2 1.01 15.60 23.32
CA ASP A 2 0.56 15.10 24.61
C ASP A 2 0.91 13.62 24.70
N CYS A 3 1.55 13.22 25.79
CA CYS A 3 1.90 11.83 26.04
C CYS A 3 0.86 11.17 26.94
N ALA A 4 0.53 9.92 26.65
CA ALA A 4 -0.35 9.08 27.45
C ALA A 4 0.12 7.62 27.42
N SER A 5 -0.45 6.81 28.28
CA SER A 5 -0.35 5.35 28.21
C SER A 5 -1.69 4.72 28.56
N PHE A 6 -1.94 3.52 28.06
CA PHE A 6 -3.12 2.73 28.39
C PHE A 6 -2.74 1.27 28.61
N ASP A 7 -3.55 0.55 29.39
CA ASP A 7 -3.32 -0.87 29.66
C ASP A 7 -3.98 -1.72 28.58
N ALA A 8 -3.19 -2.57 27.93
CA ALA A 8 -3.65 -3.63 27.06
C ALA A 8 -3.47 -4.99 27.72
N ASP A 9 -4.22 -6.00 27.29
CA ASP A 9 -4.01 -7.37 27.76
C ASP A 9 -2.67 -7.89 27.26
N LEU A 10 -1.95 -8.64 28.13
CA LEU A 10 -0.67 -9.23 27.74
C LEU A 10 -0.87 -10.24 26.63
N ASP A 11 -1.91 -11.07 26.66
CA ASP A 11 -2.21 -12.02 25.59
C ASP A 11 -3.73 -12.07 25.32
N PRO A 12 -4.29 -11.09 24.60
CA PRO A 12 -5.71 -11.03 24.26
C PRO A 12 -6.13 -12.17 23.31
N LEU A 13 -5.19 -12.78 22.58
CA LEU A 13 -5.49 -13.80 21.58
C LEU A 13 -5.63 -15.19 22.20
N ASN A 14 -4.82 -15.52 23.21
CA ASN A 14 -4.86 -16.82 23.89
C ASN A 14 -5.43 -16.73 25.32
N GLY A 15 -5.75 -15.52 25.81
CA GLY A 15 -6.42 -15.30 27.09
C GLY A 15 -5.51 -15.44 28.31
N ALA A 16 -4.19 -15.22 28.17
CA ALA A 16 -3.28 -15.25 29.32
C ALA A 16 -3.48 -14.01 30.20
N ALA A 17 -3.40 -14.21 31.52
CA ALA A 17 -3.57 -13.14 32.50
C ALA A 17 -2.34 -12.24 32.56
N GLY A 18 -2.54 -10.94 32.39
CA GLY A 18 -1.49 -9.93 32.49
C GLY A 18 -1.90 -8.63 31.78
N LYS A 19 -1.27 -7.52 32.15
CA LYS A 19 -1.43 -6.24 31.46
C LYS A 19 -0.08 -5.73 31.01
N VAL A 20 -0.05 -5.08 29.84
CA VAL A 20 1.11 -4.37 29.31
C VAL A 20 0.70 -2.92 29.09
N GLY A 21 1.54 -1.98 29.52
CA GLY A 21 1.32 -0.57 29.28
C GLY A 21 1.73 -0.22 27.84
N ILE A 22 0.82 0.34 27.07
CA ILE A 22 1.07 0.80 25.70
C ILE A 22 1.21 2.32 25.71
N GLY A 23 2.32 2.81 25.18
CA GLY A 23 2.60 4.23 25.06
C GLY A 23 1.91 4.84 23.85
N ALA A 24 1.34 6.04 24.02
CA ALA A 24 0.76 6.80 22.93
C ALA A 24 1.16 8.28 23.01
N VAL A 25 1.40 8.89 21.84
CA VAL A 25 1.68 10.33 21.72
C VAL A 25 0.69 10.96 20.76
N ARG A 26 -0.06 11.93 21.24
CA ARG A 26 -0.98 12.73 20.42
C ARG A 26 -0.30 14.02 19.96
N ALA A 27 -0.32 14.27 18.67
CA ALA A 27 -0.02 15.56 18.08
C ALA A 27 -1.31 16.27 17.67
N ARG A 28 -1.36 17.58 17.91
CA ARG A 28 -2.35 18.54 17.40
C ARG A 28 -1.66 19.86 17.07
N SER A 29 -2.17 20.58 16.09
CA SER A 29 -1.82 21.97 15.79
C SER A 29 -2.98 22.91 16.18
N ALA A 30 -2.74 24.23 16.11
CA ALA A 30 -3.79 25.23 16.32
C ALA A 30 -4.86 25.22 15.22
N HIS A 31 -4.57 24.59 14.07
CA HIS A 31 -5.49 24.49 12.94
C HIS A 31 -6.30 23.19 12.95
N THR A 32 -5.92 22.20 13.74
CA THR A 32 -6.64 20.91 13.84
C THR A 32 -8.07 21.13 14.37
N PRO A 33 -9.13 20.78 13.62
CA PRO A 33 -10.51 20.90 14.08
C PRO A 33 -10.75 20.18 15.41
N GLU A 34 -11.59 20.73 16.27
CA GLU A 34 -11.85 20.15 17.61
C GLU A 34 -12.52 18.78 17.53
N ASP A 35 -13.38 18.59 16.52
CA ASP A 35 -14.21 17.40 16.26
C ASP A 35 -13.59 16.40 15.26
N ALA A 36 -12.41 16.69 14.72
CA ALA A 36 -11.75 15.78 13.79
C ALA A 36 -11.32 14.47 14.48
N GLY A 37 -11.67 13.33 13.88
CA GLY A 37 -11.27 12.01 14.35
C GLY A 37 -9.74 11.79 14.25
N PRO A 38 -9.13 11.04 15.17
CA PRO A 38 -7.69 10.82 15.13
C PRO A 38 -7.24 9.85 14.03
N LEU A 39 -6.11 10.16 13.40
CA LEU A 39 -5.34 9.21 12.60
C LEU A 39 -4.34 8.49 13.51
N ILE A 40 -4.43 7.17 13.60
CA ILE A 40 -3.44 6.38 14.32
C ILE A 40 -2.20 6.22 13.44
N PHE A 41 -1.03 6.41 14.03
CA PHE A 41 0.27 6.32 13.37
C PHE A 41 1.11 5.21 13.99
N SER A 42 1.59 4.27 13.18
CA SER A 42 2.45 3.18 13.62
C SER A 42 3.66 3.02 12.70
N THR A 43 4.85 2.90 13.28
CA THR A 43 6.10 2.61 12.56
C THR A 43 6.55 1.15 12.65
N GLY A 44 5.79 0.30 13.34
CA GLY A 44 6.07 -1.14 13.45
C GLY A 44 7.10 -1.48 14.51
N SER A 45 7.99 -2.43 14.23
CA SER A 45 8.95 -3.00 15.18
C SER A 45 10.30 -2.29 15.25
N ASP A 46 10.62 -1.43 14.28
CA ASP A 46 11.99 -0.96 14.10
C ASP A 46 12.30 0.25 14.98
N LEU A 47 11.37 1.21 15.00
CA LEU A 47 11.52 2.48 15.69
C LEU A 47 10.21 2.81 16.42
N PRO A 48 10.29 3.41 17.63
CA PRO A 48 9.08 3.81 18.35
C PRO A 48 8.31 4.89 17.59
N SER A 49 7.02 4.67 17.41
CA SER A 49 6.10 5.62 16.75
C SER A 49 6.13 6.99 17.42
N SER A 50 6.23 7.04 18.74
CA SER A 50 6.35 8.26 19.55
C SER A 50 7.57 9.10 19.20
N LEU A 51 8.69 8.45 18.88
CA LEU A 51 9.94 9.12 18.49
C LEU A 51 9.96 9.50 17.02
N GLN A 52 9.25 8.74 16.17
CA GLN A 52 9.19 9.01 14.73
C GLN A 52 8.14 10.05 14.36
N LEU A 53 7.08 10.21 15.17
CA LEU A 53 6.02 11.18 14.90
C LEU A 53 6.55 12.60 14.67
N PRO A 54 7.44 13.18 15.50
CA PRO A 54 8.01 14.51 15.24
C PRO A 54 8.81 14.59 13.93
N VAL A 55 9.55 13.52 13.60
CA VAL A 55 10.36 13.46 12.37
C VAL A 55 9.44 13.44 11.15
N TRP A 56 8.40 12.61 11.18
CA TRP A 56 7.42 12.52 10.10
C TRP A 56 6.61 13.82 9.96
N LEU A 57 6.18 14.43 11.07
CA LEU A 57 5.50 15.73 11.08
C LEU A 57 6.36 16.86 10.48
N SER A 58 7.68 16.82 10.68
CA SER A 58 8.58 17.84 10.13
C SER A 58 8.80 17.75 8.61
N ARG A 59 8.40 16.63 7.99
CA ARG A 59 8.64 16.35 6.56
C ARG A 59 7.34 16.33 5.76
N ALA A 60 6.41 15.45 6.13
CA ALA A 60 5.22 15.14 5.33
C ALA A 60 3.91 15.20 6.12
N GLY A 61 3.97 15.30 7.45
CA GLY A 61 2.80 15.17 8.32
C GLY A 61 2.09 16.46 8.71
N ALA A 62 2.62 17.63 8.37
CA ALA A 62 2.09 18.91 8.83
C ALA A 62 0.66 19.19 8.32
N ASP A 63 0.37 18.85 7.07
CA ASP A 63 -0.96 19.08 6.47
C ASP A 63 -2.00 18.12 7.00
N VAL A 64 -1.61 16.85 7.22
CA VAL A 64 -2.45 15.86 7.90
C VAL A 64 -2.79 16.34 9.31
N LEU A 65 -1.80 16.86 10.04
CA LEU A 65 -2.01 17.39 11.38
C LEU A 65 -2.98 18.57 11.43
N ASN A 66 -3.03 19.38 10.37
CA ASN A 66 -3.97 20.50 10.27
C ASN A 66 -5.42 20.04 10.06
N THR A 67 -5.66 18.82 9.58
CA THR A 67 -7.01 18.29 9.34
C THR A 67 -7.44 17.27 10.38
N HIS A 68 -6.51 16.48 10.93
CA HIS A 68 -6.80 15.44 11.91
C HIS A 68 -5.75 15.42 13.03
N PRO A 69 -6.13 15.19 14.30
CA PRO A 69 -5.17 14.85 15.34
C PRO A 69 -4.46 13.55 14.99
N ILE A 70 -3.19 13.41 15.35
CA ILE A 70 -2.42 12.19 15.05
C ILE A 70 -2.02 11.53 16.36
N VAL A 71 -2.29 10.24 16.50
CA VAL A 71 -1.95 9.46 17.68
C VAL A 71 -0.97 8.39 17.29
N ALA A 72 0.31 8.61 17.61
CA ALA A 72 1.33 7.60 17.48
C ALA A 72 1.22 6.57 18.60
N VAL A 73 1.17 5.29 18.25
CA VAL A 73 1.09 4.19 19.21
C VAL A 73 2.39 3.40 19.15
N ASP A 74 3.10 3.36 20.28
CA ASP A 74 4.32 2.57 20.40
C ASP A 74 3.98 1.09 20.53
N ARG A 75 4.76 0.25 19.87
CA ARG A 75 4.61 -1.19 20.00
C ARG A 75 4.99 -1.65 21.41
N ARG A 76 4.53 -2.83 21.81
CA ARG A 76 4.96 -3.51 23.05
C ARG A 76 6.49 -3.61 23.12
N GLY A 77 7.06 -3.37 24.29
CA GLY A 77 8.51 -3.55 24.52
C GLY A 77 9.40 -2.40 24.01
N MET A 78 8.85 -1.35 23.40
CA MET A 78 9.63 -0.25 22.85
C MET A 78 9.04 1.13 23.15
N GLY A 79 9.90 2.15 23.07
CA GLY A 79 9.49 3.54 23.25
C GLY A 79 8.94 3.81 24.64
N MET A 80 7.71 4.33 24.67
CA MET A 80 6.95 4.63 25.87
C MET A 80 6.14 3.43 26.40
N SER A 81 6.02 2.36 25.63
CA SER A 81 5.37 1.12 26.09
C SER A 81 6.25 0.39 27.10
N SER A 82 5.63 -0.45 27.93
CA SER A 82 6.33 -1.24 28.95
C SER A 82 7.53 -1.95 28.33
N ALA A 83 8.71 -1.63 28.84
CA ALA A 83 9.96 -2.21 28.37
C ALA A 83 10.03 -3.70 28.72
N VAL A 84 10.56 -4.48 27.78
CA VAL A 84 11.02 -5.84 28.09
C VAL A 84 12.36 -5.70 28.80
N ASP A 85 12.36 -5.90 30.12
CA ASP A 85 13.58 -5.88 30.92
C ASP A 85 13.89 -7.27 31.50
N CYS A 86 14.66 -8.03 30.73
CA CYS A 86 15.06 -9.39 31.09
C CYS A 86 16.43 -9.48 31.76
N ARG A 87 17.23 -8.42 31.71
CA ARG A 87 18.65 -8.49 32.07
C ARG A 87 18.82 -8.26 33.54
N ASP A 88 19.60 -9.11 34.19
CA ASP A 88 19.97 -8.88 35.58
C ASP A 88 21.00 -7.74 35.70
N THR A 89 21.31 -7.37 36.94
CA THR A 89 22.23 -6.25 37.22
C THR A 89 23.68 -6.59 36.87
N LEU A 90 24.06 -7.86 36.94
CA LEU A 90 25.42 -8.32 36.68
C LEU A 90 25.67 -8.33 35.16
N GLU A 91 24.76 -8.91 34.39
CA GLU A 91 24.79 -8.90 32.92
C GLU A 91 24.87 -7.46 32.37
N ARG A 92 24.14 -6.51 32.97
CA ARG A 92 24.24 -5.09 32.56
C ARG A 92 25.61 -4.49 32.86
N GLN A 93 26.18 -4.79 34.02
CA GLN A 93 27.49 -4.28 34.40
C GLN A 93 28.58 -4.87 33.49
N ASP A 94 28.53 -6.17 33.23
CA ASP A 94 29.48 -6.87 32.37
C ASP A 94 29.39 -6.36 30.93
N MET A 95 28.18 -6.09 30.42
CA MET A 95 28.02 -5.46 29.09
C MET A 95 28.54 -4.00 29.07
N TRP A 96 28.30 -3.22 30.12
CA TRP A 96 28.78 -1.84 30.21
C TRP A 96 30.31 -1.77 30.28
N ASP A 97 30.91 -2.65 31.05
CA ASP A 97 32.37 -2.72 31.20
C ASP A 97 33.00 -3.58 30.11
N GLN A 98 32.24 -4.04 29.11
CA GLN A 98 32.71 -4.84 27.97
C GLN A 98 33.41 -6.15 28.39
N ALA A 99 32.95 -6.75 29.50
CA ALA A 99 33.53 -7.94 30.12
C ALA A 99 35.04 -7.81 30.41
N GLN A 100 35.56 -6.58 30.56
CA GLN A 100 37.00 -6.32 30.71
C GLN A 100 37.59 -6.83 32.03
N PHE A 101 36.74 -7.13 33.01
CA PHE A 101 37.12 -7.62 34.32
C PHE A 101 36.93 -9.14 34.46
N ASP A 102 36.41 -9.81 33.42
CA ASP A 102 36.25 -11.26 33.40
C ASP A 102 37.60 -11.97 33.21
N VAL A 103 37.68 -13.17 33.76
CA VAL A 103 38.90 -13.98 33.73
C VAL A 103 39.10 -14.55 32.33
N GLY A 104 40.23 -14.30 31.70
CA GLY A 104 40.60 -14.85 30.39
C GLY A 104 41.34 -13.87 29.50
N ASP A 105 41.79 -14.36 28.33
CA ASP A 105 42.67 -13.60 27.42
C ASP A 105 41.91 -13.05 26.20
N ASP A 106 40.59 -13.33 26.11
CA ASP A 106 39.72 -12.96 24.99
C ASP A 106 38.47 -12.21 25.47
N PRO A 107 38.55 -10.88 25.61
CA PRO A 107 37.42 -10.04 26.01
C PRO A 107 36.22 -10.12 25.04
N VAL A 108 36.46 -10.44 23.76
CA VAL A 108 35.39 -10.57 22.76
C VAL A 108 34.61 -11.86 23.00
N ALA A 109 35.30 -12.95 23.30
CA ALA A 109 34.65 -14.21 23.67
C ALA A 109 33.87 -14.07 24.98
N ASN A 110 34.43 -13.40 25.99
CA ASN A 110 33.77 -13.17 27.28
C ASN A 110 32.48 -12.35 27.10
N LEU A 111 32.55 -11.24 26.38
CA LEU A 111 31.37 -10.43 26.07
C LEU A 111 30.35 -11.22 25.22
N GLY A 112 30.83 -12.09 24.34
CA GLY A 112 29.99 -13.03 23.59
C GLY A 112 29.21 -13.98 24.51
N THR A 113 29.87 -14.54 25.53
CA THR A 113 29.22 -15.40 26.53
C THR A 113 28.18 -14.64 27.35
N VAL A 114 28.51 -13.43 27.85
CA VAL A 114 27.56 -12.57 28.57
C VAL A 114 26.33 -12.26 27.70
N THR A 115 26.53 -11.95 26.42
CA THR A 115 25.45 -11.65 25.49
C THR A 115 24.56 -12.88 25.23
N VAL A 116 25.16 -14.06 25.07
CA VAL A 116 24.41 -15.32 24.89
C VAL A 116 23.60 -15.64 26.13
N SER A 117 24.19 -15.55 27.33
CA SER A 117 23.50 -15.78 28.60
C SER A 117 22.33 -14.82 28.79
N ALA A 118 22.55 -13.52 28.60
CA ALA A 118 21.49 -12.51 28.69
C ALA A 118 20.35 -12.76 27.68
N THR A 119 20.69 -13.21 26.47
CA THR A 119 19.70 -13.55 25.44
C THR A 119 18.91 -14.80 25.82
N THR A 120 19.57 -15.87 26.27
CA THR A 120 18.91 -17.11 26.71
C THR A 120 17.99 -16.86 27.90
N ASN A 121 18.48 -16.14 28.92
CA ASN A 121 17.68 -15.77 30.09
C ASN A 121 16.47 -14.93 29.69
N CYS A 122 16.64 -14.00 28.76
CA CYS A 122 15.53 -13.20 28.27
C CYS A 122 14.50 -14.04 27.50
N THR A 123 14.92 -14.94 26.64
CA THR A 123 14.03 -15.89 25.96
C THR A 123 13.26 -16.74 26.97
N ASP A 124 13.92 -17.23 28.01
CA ASP A 124 13.28 -18.03 29.06
C ASP A 124 12.30 -17.22 29.91
N ILE A 125 12.59 -15.95 30.20
CA ILE A 125 11.71 -15.03 30.96
C ILE A 125 10.47 -14.65 30.16
N ILE A 126 10.63 -14.40 28.86
CA ILE A 126 9.52 -13.97 28.01
C ILE A 126 8.68 -15.20 27.61
N SER A 127 9.25 -16.40 27.52
CA SER A 127 8.52 -17.63 27.18
C SER A 127 7.47 -17.99 28.24
N PRO A 128 6.24 -18.38 27.84
CA PRO A 128 5.75 -18.59 26.47
C PRO A 128 5.12 -17.33 25.82
N GLY A 129 5.19 -16.18 26.47
CA GLY A 129 4.64 -14.89 26.04
C GLY A 129 5.50 -14.10 25.05
N ASP A 130 6.52 -14.71 24.46
CA ASP A 130 7.33 -14.11 23.38
C ASP A 130 6.50 -13.90 22.11
N SER A 131 5.57 -14.82 21.87
CA SER A 131 4.51 -14.68 20.87
C SER A 131 3.64 -13.42 21.08
N ALA A 132 3.57 -12.89 22.31
CA ALA A 132 2.72 -11.75 22.65
C ALA A 132 3.25 -10.37 22.19
N TYR A 133 4.38 -10.34 21.47
CA TYR A 133 5.01 -9.13 20.94
C TYR A 133 5.00 -9.07 19.40
N ASP A 134 4.26 -9.97 18.76
CA ASP A 134 4.10 -10.03 17.30
C ASP A 134 3.14 -8.96 16.73
N ASN A 135 2.94 -8.98 15.40
CA ASN A 135 2.11 -7.98 14.71
C ASN A 135 0.63 -8.10 15.07
N ALA A 136 0.15 -9.31 15.40
CA ALA A 136 -1.24 -9.54 15.76
C ALA A 136 -1.53 -8.95 17.14
N HIS A 137 -0.64 -9.11 18.10
CA HIS A 137 -0.78 -8.51 19.42
C HIS A 137 -0.68 -6.98 19.38
N ALA A 138 0.20 -6.43 18.54
CA ALA A 138 0.26 -5.00 18.29
C ALA A 138 -1.03 -4.45 17.66
N ALA A 139 -1.74 -5.26 16.85
CA ALA A 139 -3.04 -4.89 16.32
C ALA A 139 -4.12 -4.91 17.42
N GLU A 140 -4.10 -5.89 18.33
CA GLU A 140 -5.02 -5.91 19.48
C GLU A 140 -4.82 -4.71 20.42
N ASP A 141 -3.59 -4.17 20.53
CA ASP A 141 -3.34 -2.93 21.28
C ASP A 141 -4.05 -1.72 20.65
N ILE A 142 -4.04 -1.65 19.32
CA ILE A 142 -4.76 -0.63 18.56
C ILE A 142 -6.28 -0.82 18.72
N GLU A 143 -6.76 -2.07 18.78
CA GLU A 143 -8.17 -2.36 19.05
C GLU A 143 -8.59 -1.95 20.46
N ALA A 144 -7.73 -2.23 21.44
CA ALA A 144 -7.94 -1.76 22.81
C ALA A 144 -8.05 -0.23 22.86
N LEU A 145 -7.19 0.48 22.12
CA LEU A 145 -7.27 1.94 22.01
C LEU A 145 -8.57 2.42 21.38
N ARG A 146 -9.02 1.81 20.27
CA ARG A 146 -10.33 2.13 19.66
C ARG A 146 -11.46 1.92 20.66
N SER A 147 -11.45 0.78 21.36
CA SER A 147 -12.45 0.44 22.37
C SER A 147 -12.48 1.46 23.52
N ILE A 148 -11.31 1.91 23.98
CA ILE A 148 -11.18 2.97 25.00
C ILE A 148 -11.76 4.30 24.50
N TRP A 149 -11.59 4.62 23.22
CA TRP A 149 -12.20 5.81 22.61
C TRP A 149 -13.70 5.67 22.32
N ASP A 150 -14.25 4.46 22.42
CA ASP A 150 -15.66 4.15 22.14
C ASP A 150 -16.12 4.64 20.74
N VAL A 151 -15.25 4.47 19.74
CA VAL A 151 -15.52 4.85 18.35
C VAL A 151 -15.74 3.62 17.47
N PRO A 152 -16.71 3.62 16.54
CA PRO A 152 -17.02 2.44 15.74
C PRO A 152 -15.88 2.00 14.83
N GLU A 153 -15.13 2.97 14.28
CA GLU A 153 -14.08 2.76 13.30
C GLU A 153 -12.89 3.71 13.55
N ILE A 154 -11.70 3.34 13.08
CA ILE A 154 -10.48 4.16 13.14
C ILE A 154 -9.83 4.33 11.77
N ALA A 155 -9.08 5.42 11.61
CA ALA A 155 -8.14 5.58 10.50
C ALA A 155 -6.74 5.18 10.98
N LEU A 156 -6.03 4.35 10.21
CA LEU A 156 -4.73 3.80 10.58
C LEU A 156 -3.70 4.00 9.48
N MET A 157 -2.56 4.60 9.85
CA MET A 157 -1.40 4.79 9.00
C MET A 157 -0.24 3.90 9.46
N GLY A 158 0.19 3.01 8.58
CA GLY A 158 1.39 2.20 8.75
C GLY A 158 2.54 2.77 7.94
N VAL A 159 3.65 3.08 8.60
CA VAL A 159 4.89 3.57 7.98
C VAL A 159 6.01 2.55 8.18
N GLY A 160 6.76 2.23 7.12
CA GLY A 160 7.76 1.17 7.10
C GLY A 160 7.17 -0.17 7.52
N ASN A 161 7.77 -0.81 8.53
CA ASN A 161 7.24 -2.04 9.12
C ASN A 161 5.89 -1.84 9.84
N GLY A 162 5.48 -0.61 10.10
CA GLY A 162 4.14 -0.28 10.60
C GLY A 162 3.03 -0.68 9.65
N ALA A 163 3.32 -0.80 8.35
CA ALA A 163 2.37 -1.33 7.38
C ALA A 163 1.91 -2.76 7.75
N GLN A 164 2.80 -3.59 8.30
CA GLN A 164 2.44 -4.96 8.72
C GLN A 164 1.49 -4.98 9.91
N VAL A 165 1.66 -4.06 10.86
CA VAL A 165 0.74 -3.90 12.01
C VAL A 165 -0.61 -3.40 11.51
N ALA A 166 -0.60 -2.43 10.59
CA ALA A 166 -1.81 -1.87 10.02
C ALA A 166 -2.62 -2.91 9.21
N LEU A 167 -1.92 -3.78 8.46
CA LEU A 167 -2.50 -4.92 7.77
C LEU A 167 -3.02 -6.00 8.73
N ALA A 168 -2.30 -6.29 9.81
CA ALA A 168 -2.75 -7.24 10.83
C ALA A 168 -4.05 -6.76 11.51
N TYR A 169 -4.15 -5.45 11.80
CA TYR A 169 -5.38 -4.84 12.29
C TYR A 169 -6.51 -4.95 11.25
N ALA A 170 -6.25 -4.61 9.99
CA ALA A 170 -7.25 -4.72 8.93
C ALA A 170 -7.77 -6.15 8.73
N GLY A 171 -6.89 -7.15 8.82
CA GLY A 171 -7.26 -8.56 8.68
C GLY A 171 -8.06 -9.10 9.86
N SER A 172 -7.75 -8.70 11.09
CA SER A 172 -8.45 -9.14 12.31
C SER A 172 -9.75 -8.36 12.57
N HIS A 173 -9.81 -7.11 12.13
CA HIS A 173 -10.87 -6.15 12.45
C HIS A 173 -11.41 -5.38 11.21
N PRO A 174 -11.86 -6.07 10.15
CA PRO A 174 -12.16 -5.44 8.85
C PRO A 174 -13.30 -4.43 8.89
N THR A 175 -14.29 -4.60 9.77
CA THR A 175 -15.43 -3.68 9.90
C THR A 175 -15.19 -2.54 10.89
N LYS A 176 -13.97 -2.42 11.42
CA LYS A 176 -13.59 -1.39 12.42
C LYS A 176 -12.55 -0.41 11.87
N LEU A 177 -12.30 -0.44 10.56
CA LEU A 177 -11.42 0.49 9.85
C LEU A 177 -12.22 1.40 8.94
N ALA A 178 -12.11 2.71 9.18
CA ALA A 178 -12.64 3.71 8.26
C ALA A 178 -11.68 3.95 7.09
N ARG A 179 -10.36 3.95 7.36
CA ARG A 179 -9.30 4.20 6.37
C ARG A 179 -8.01 3.48 6.75
N LEU A 180 -7.34 2.92 5.75
CA LEU A 180 -6.00 2.31 5.87
C LEU A 180 -5.03 3.08 4.96
N VAL A 181 -3.93 3.56 5.51
CA VAL A 181 -2.89 4.30 4.78
C VAL A 181 -1.56 3.57 4.98
N LEU A 182 -0.95 3.10 3.90
CA LEU A 182 0.36 2.44 3.95
C LEU A 182 1.38 3.32 3.21
N ASP A 183 2.60 3.41 3.71
CA ASP A 183 3.66 4.25 3.12
C ASP A 183 4.51 3.54 2.07
N SER A 184 4.31 2.23 1.86
CA SER A 184 5.01 1.52 0.79
C SER A 184 4.43 1.98 -0.56
N PRO A 185 5.28 2.50 -1.46
CA PRO A 185 4.83 3.23 -2.63
C PRO A 185 4.22 2.29 -3.67
N VAL A 186 3.44 2.91 -4.57
CA VAL A 186 3.07 2.48 -5.92
C VAL A 186 3.88 1.26 -6.39
N PRO A 187 3.24 0.17 -6.87
CA PRO A 187 3.98 -0.97 -7.35
C PRO A 187 4.96 -0.49 -8.42
N LEU A 188 6.25 -0.65 -8.15
CA LEU A 188 7.33 -0.42 -9.08
C LEU A 188 7.06 -1.08 -10.44
N ASP A 189 6.28 -2.17 -10.40
CA ASP A 189 5.80 -2.93 -11.54
C ASP A 189 4.89 -2.13 -12.48
N VAL A 190 4.12 -1.14 -11.99
CA VAL A 190 3.29 -0.26 -12.84
C VAL A 190 4.19 0.71 -13.63
N ALA A 191 5.20 1.29 -12.97
CA ALA A 191 6.17 2.15 -13.66
C ALA A 191 7.04 1.34 -14.63
N ALA A 192 7.42 0.13 -14.26
CA ALA A 192 8.13 -0.80 -15.15
C ALA A 192 7.26 -1.21 -16.35
N GLU A 193 5.97 -1.51 -16.14
CA GLU A 193 5.04 -1.83 -17.23
C GLU A 193 4.91 -0.66 -18.22
N ALA A 194 4.83 0.57 -17.73
CA ALA A 194 4.81 1.75 -18.60
C ALA A 194 6.11 1.90 -19.40
N ALA A 195 7.27 1.72 -18.76
CA ALA A 195 8.57 1.78 -19.41
C ALA A 195 8.74 0.66 -20.47
N ASP A 196 8.32 -0.57 -20.14
CA ASP A 196 8.36 -1.73 -21.04
C ASP A 196 7.43 -1.54 -22.25
N ALA A 197 6.31 -0.82 -22.09
CA ALA A 197 5.42 -0.43 -23.19
C ALA A 197 5.97 0.73 -24.04
N GLY A 198 7.13 1.30 -23.67
CA GLY A 198 7.83 2.33 -24.43
C GLY A 198 7.54 3.77 -23.98
N ALA A 199 6.94 3.98 -22.80
CA ALA A 199 6.73 5.34 -22.29
C ALA A 199 8.07 6.00 -21.90
N GLU A 200 8.27 7.25 -22.31
CA GLU A 200 9.48 8.02 -21.99
C GLU A 200 9.37 8.76 -20.65
N ARG A 201 8.14 9.07 -20.24
CA ARG A 201 7.84 9.77 -18.99
C ARG A 201 6.60 9.23 -18.31
N LEU A 202 6.57 9.33 -16.99
CA LEU A 202 5.43 9.01 -16.13
C LEU A 202 4.99 10.29 -15.41
N VAL A 203 3.73 10.67 -15.57
CA VAL A 203 3.14 11.79 -14.83
C VAL A 203 2.33 11.23 -13.67
N ILE A 204 2.81 11.46 -12.44
CA ILE A 204 2.12 11.04 -11.22
C ILE A 204 1.18 12.17 -10.79
N VAL A 205 -0.12 11.89 -10.79
CA VAL A 205 -1.09 12.77 -10.15
C VAL A 205 -1.02 12.54 -8.65
N THR A 206 -0.53 13.54 -7.93
CA THR A 206 -0.35 13.51 -6.46
C THR A 206 -1.29 14.52 -5.80
N SER A 207 -1.32 14.55 -4.47
CA SER A 207 -1.98 15.60 -3.70
C SER A 207 -0.95 16.37 -2.87
N GLU A 208 -1.32 17.55 -2.37
CA GLU A 208 -0.50 18.25 -1.39
C GLU A 208 -0.17 17.31 -0.21
N GLY A 209 1.09 17.30 0.23
CA GLY A 209 1.59 16.44 1.31
C GLY A 209 1.96 15.00 0.91
N LYS A 210 1.79 14.58 -0.35
CA LYS A 210 2.17 13.23 -0.85
C LYS A 210 3.45 13.23 -1.69
N ASP A 211 4.44 14.01 -1.30
CA ASP A 211 5.72 14.13 -2.02
C ASP A 211 6.54 12.82 -2.00
N SER A 212 6.27 11.93 -1.04
CA SER A 212 6.98 10.65 -0.90
C SER A 212 6.83 9.73 -2.11
N VAL A 213 5.67 9.77 -2.79
CA VAL A 213 5.43 8.94 -3.98
C VAL A 213 6.36 9.35 -5.11
N VAL A 214 6.53 10.65 -5.32
CA VAL A 214 7.45 11.20 -6.32
C VAL A 214 8.90 10.99 -5.88
N ALA A 215 9.19 11.20 -4.59
CA ALA A 215 10.53 11.02 -4.02
C ALA A 215 11.08 9.60 -4.20
N HIS A 216 10.22 8.58 -4.28
CA HIS A 216 10.64 7.20 -4.57
C HIS A 216 11.35 7.05 -5.93
N PHE A 217 11.01 7.91 -6.90
CA PHE A 217 11.59 7.92 -8.25
C PHE A 217 12.72 8.95 -8.41
N VAL A 218 13.11 9.61 -7.32
CA VAL A 218 14.24 10.56 -7.29
C VAL A 218 15.43 9.91 -6.62
N GLU A 219 16.64 10.20 -7.10
CA GLU A 219 17.87 9.71 -6.49
C GLU A 219 18.03 10.21 -5.04
N ASP A 220 18.17 9.29 -4.09
CA ASP A 220 18.51 9.60 -2.70
C ASP A 220 20.01 9.39 -2.46
N LEU A 221 20.80 10.41 -2.80
CA LEU A 221 22.26 10.37 -2.69
C LEU A 221 22.75 10.09 -1.26
N VAL A 222 21.96 10.43 -0.24
CA VAL A 222 22.31 10.20 1.17
C VAL A 222 22.14 8.72 1.51
N LEU A 223 21.00 8.13 1.16
CA LEU A 223 20.73 6.71 1.36
C LEU A 223 21.69 5.85 0.53
N GLU A 224 21.92 6.22 -0.72
CA GLU A 224 22.87 5.53 -1.60
C GLU A 224 24.28 5.53 -1.04
N GLY A 225 24.80 6.70 -0.66
CA GLY A 225 26.14 6.81 -0.04
C GLY A 225 26.24 6.03 1.26
N THR A 226 25.17 5.98 2.05
CA THR A 226 25.11 5.17 3.28
C THR A 226 25.17 3.67 2.99
N LEU A 227 24.41 3.19 2.01
CA LEU A 227 24.40 1.78 1.61
C LEU A 227 25.72 1.36 0.97
N GLU A 228 26.32 2.24 0.17
CA GLU A 228 27.63 2.04 -0.47
C GLU A 228 28.74 1.95 0.58
N ALA A 229 28.79 2.88 1.54
CA ALA A 229 29.75 2.86 2.65
C ALA A 229 29.62 1.59 3.52
N ARG A 230 28.40 1.05 3.66
CA ARG A 230 28.11 -0.20 4.39
C ARG A 230 28.29 -1.47 3.54
N GLY A 231 28.68 -1.34 2.27
CA GLY A 231 28.87 -2.47 1.35
C GLY A 231 27.59 -3.24 1.01
N LYS A 232 26.40 -2.67 1.23
CA LYS A 232 25.09 -3.33 1.03
C LYS A 232 24.64 -3.29 -0.44
N LYS A 233 25.43 -3.88 -1.34
CA LYS A 233 25.25 -3.81 -2.81
C LYS A 233 23.86 -4.22 -3.29
N ALA A 234 23.26 -5.27 -2.73
CA ALA A 234 21.93 -5.74 -3.14
C ALA A 234 20.82 -4.72 -2.80
N MET A 235 20.91 -4.05 -1.64
CA MET A 235 19.95 -3.00 -1.28
C MET A 235 20.17 -1.74 -2.10
N LEU A 236 21.43 -1.38 -2.36
CA LEU A 236 21.76 -0.25 -3.23
C LEU A 236 21.18 -0.42 -4.63
N ALA A 237 21.28 -1.62 -5.21
CA ALA A 237 20.67 -1.93 -6.51
C ALA A 237 19.14 -1.79 -6.50
N LYS A 238 18.48 -2.14 -5.39
CA LYS A 238 17.03 -1.96 -5.23
C LYS A 238 16.64 -0.48 -5.18
N VAL A 239 17.35 0.33 -4.39
CA VAL A 239 17.08 1.77 -4.26
C VAL A 239 17.28 2.49 -5.60
N ARG A 240 18.32 2.13 -6.35
CA ARG A 240 18.60 2.71 -7.67
C ARG A 240 17.63 2.30 -8.78
N ARG A 241 16.79 1.28 -8.55
CA ARG A 241 15.92 0.75 -9.60
C ARG A 241 14.87 1.77 -10.02
N ALA A 242 14.12 2.34 -9.08
CA ALA A 242 13.00 3.23 -9.39
C ALA A 242 13.42 4.49 -10.19
N PRO A 243 14.47 5.23 -9.79
CA PRO A 243 14.94 6.40 -10.56
C PRO A 243 15.44 6.06 -11.97
N GLN A 244 15.83 4.81 -12.23
CA GLN A 244 16.37 4.36 -13.52
C GLN A 244 15.30 3.83 -14.48
N LEU A 245 14.07 3.59 -14.00
CA LEU A 245 13.01 2.98 -14.84
C LEU A 245 12.47 3.95 -15.87
N ILE A 246 12.04 5.13 -15.42
CA ILE A 246 11.33 6.11 -16.26
C ILE A 246 11.45 7.50 -15.66
N LYS A 247 11.46 8.54 -16.50
CA LYS A 247 11.47 9.92 -16.03
C LYS A 247 10.12 10.23 -15.37
N VAL A 248 10.14 10.72 -14.12
CA VAL A 248 8.91 11.05 -13.38
C VAL A 248 8.70 12.55 -13.30
N GLU A 249 7.46 12.96 -13.58
CA GLU A 249 6.93 14.30 -13.38
C GLU A 249 5.68 14.19 -12.49
N SER A 250 5.28 15.29 -11.85
CA SER A 250 4.12 15.27 -10.95
C SER A 250 3.15 16.41 -11.24
N VAL A 251 1.87 16.10 -11.14
CA VAL A 251 0.77 17.08 -11.20
C VAL A 251 0.00 17.01 -9.89
N VAL A 252 -0.35 18.15 -9.33
CA VAL A 252 -1.10 18.22 -8.07
C VAL A 252 -2.60 18.27 -8.36
N GLN A 253 -3.32 17.30 -7.82
CA GLN A 253 -4.77 17.35 -7.63
C GLN A 253 -5.05 17.92 -6.23
N ALA A 254 -5.55 19.17 -6.18
CA ALA A 254 -5.80 19.86 -4.92
C ALA A 254 -6.96 19.23 -4.12
N GLU A 255 -8.01 18.75 -4.79
CA GLU A 255 -9.18 18.15 -4.17
C GLU A 255 -9.48 16.76 -4.78
N PRO A 256 -9.85 15.75 -3.97
CA PRO A 256 -10.12 14.39 -4.43
C PRO A 256 -11.50 14.28 -5.10
N LEU A 257 -11.65 14.92 -6.26
CA LEU A 257 -12.91 15.00 -7.02
C LEU A 257 -13.14 13.80 -7.96
N GLY A 258 -12.46 12.68 -7.74
CA GLY A 258 -12.56 11.48 -8.57
C GLY A 258 -11.44 11.32 -9.62
N LEU A 259 -11.37 10.11 -10.20
CA LEU A 259 -10.36 9.72 -11.19
C LEU A 259 -10.43 10.55 -12.48
N GLY A 260 -11.64 10.88 -12.95
CA GLY A 260 -11.81 11.71 -14.14
C GLY A 260 -11.21 13.11 -13.94
N HIS A 261 -11.39 13.71 -12.76
CA HIS A 261 -10.75 15.00 -12.43
C HIS A 261 -9.23 14.88 -12.35
N ALA A 262 -8.70 13.79 -11.77
CA ALA A 262 -7.27 13.54 -11.71
C ALA A 262 -6.64 13.48 -13.11
N ILE A 263 -7.28 12.75 -14.04
CA ILE A 263 -6.86 12.69 -15.45
C ILE A 263 -6.91 14.09 -16.08
N GLY A 264 -7.99 14.84 -15.85
CA GLY A 264 -8.14 16.21 -16.36
C GLY A 264 -7.03 17.17 -15.92
N CYS A 265 -6.46 16.99 -14.72
CA CYS A 265 -5.35 17.81 -14.24
C CYS A 265 -4.08 17.66 -15.09
N VAL A 266 -3.92 16.54 -15.82
CA VAL A 266 -2.72 16.25 -16.61
C VAL A 266 -2.72 16.98 -17.96
N GLU A 267 -3.88 17.36 -18.49
CA GLU A 267 -4.02 17.97 -19.83
C GLU A 267 -3.05 19.12 -20.13
N PRO A 268 -2.81 20.09 -19.21
CA PRO A 268 -1.89 21.21 -19.48
C PRO A 268 -0.41 20.81 -19.58
N THR A 269 -0.05 19.60 -19.12
CA THR A 269 1.32 19.08 -19.14
C THR A 269 1.61 18.23 -20.38
N LEU A 270 0.62 17.99 -21.23
CA LEU A 270 0.78 17.24 -22.46
C LEU A 270 1.40 18.11 -23.55
N ALA A 271 2.39 17.58 -24.25
CA ALA A 271 2.96 18.17 -25.44
C ALA A 271 1.96 18.11 -26.61
N ASP A 272 2.20 18.92 -27.65
CA ASP A 272 1.31 19.00 -28.82
C ASP A 272 1.34 17.72 -29.67
N ASP A 273 2.42 16.94 -29.61
CA ASP A 273 2.61 15.68 -30.33
C ASP A 273 2.13 14.44 -29.55
N GLU A 274 1.76 14.59 -28.28
CA GLU A 274 1.12 13.54 -27.49
C GLU A 274 -0.38 13.48 -27.84
N ASP A 275 -0.76 12.54 -28.71
CA ASP A 275 -2.14 12.38 -29.23
C ASP A 275 -3.05 11.51 -28.34
N SER A 276 -2.49 10.91 -27.28
CA SER A 276 -3.18 10.03 -26.35
C SER A 276 -2.49 9.99 -24.99
N VAL A 277 -3.23 9.48 -24.00
CA VAL A 277 -2.76 9.36 -22.61
C VAL A 277 -2.95 7.94 -22.14
N ALA A 278 -1.84 7.27 -21.81
CA ALA A 278 -1.88 6.03 -21.06
C ALA A 278 -2.15 6.33 -19.58
N VAL A 279 -3.21 5.75 -19.02
CA VAL A 279 -3.55 5.87 -17.59
C VAL A 279 -3.41 4.51 -16.95
N LEU A 280 -2.63 4.44 -15.88
CA LEU A 280 -2.41 3.24 -15.10
C LEU A 280 -2.79 3.53 -13.64
N LEU A 281 -3.71 2.73 -13.09
CA LEU A 281 -4.05 2.82 -11.68
C LEU A 281 -3.00 2.06 -10.85
N PRO A 282 -2.35 2.72 -9.88
CA PRO A 282 -1.23 2.13 -9.16
C PRO A 282 -1.67 1.01 -8.20
N ASP A 283 -2.93 0.97 -7.80
CA ASP A 283 -3.51 -0.07 -6.97
C ASP A 283 -3.98 -1.29 -7.76
N ASP A 284 -3.84 -1.31 -9.08
CA ASP A 284 -4.30 -2.41 -9.93
C ASP A 284 -3.14 -3.10 -10.64
N LEU A 285 -2.83 -4.34 -10.24
CA LEU A 285 -1.81 -5.17 -10.88
C LEU A 285 -2.47 -6.09 -11.92
N VAL A 286 -2.11 -5.93 -13.18
CA VAL A 286 -2.55 -6.79 -14.28
C VAL A 286 -1.37 -7.65 -14.73
N LEU A 287 -1.45 -8.96 -14.52
CA LEU A 287 -0.33 -9.89 -14.68
C LEU A 287 -0.69 -11.02 -15.65
N PRO A 288 0.24 -11.50 -16.50
CA PRO A 288 1.55 -10.91 -16.73
C PRO A 288 1.43 -9.50 -17.32
N THR A 289 2.49 -8.70 -17.17
CA THR A 289 2.57 -7.36 -17.78
C THR A 289 2.60 -7.46 -19.32
N GLY A 290 2.33 -6.34 -20.00
CA GLY A 290 2.36 -6.24 -21.46
C GLY A 290 0.99 -5.97 -22.12
N VAL A 291 -0.09 -5.93 -21.33
CA VAL A 291 -1.41 -5.55 -21.85
C VAL A 291 -1.40 -4.13 -22.43
N LEU A 292 -0.65 -3.20 -21.82
CA LEU A 292 -0.53 -1.83 -22.30
C LEU A 292 0.10 -1.74 -23.71
N GLU A 293 1.10 -2.58 -24.01
CA GLU A 293 1.70 -2.67 -25.35
C GLU A 293 0.66 -3.15 -26.37
N THR A 294 -0.14 -4.16 -25.99
CA THR A 294 -1.22 -4.70 -26.83
C THR A 294 -2.30 -3.64 -27.08
N MET A 295 -2.75 -2.93 -26.05
CA MET A 295 -3.71 -1.84 -26.16
C MET A 295 -3.20 -0.73 -27.09
N SER A 296 -1.92 -0.38 -26.98
CA SER A 296 -1.27 0.63 -27.82
C SER A 296 -1.26 0.22 -29.29
N LYS A 297 -0.98 -1.05 -29.59
CA LYS A 297 -1.08 -1.61 -30.97
C LYS A 297 -2.50 -1.57 -31.50
N VAL A 298 -3.50 -1.89 -30.67
CA VAL A 298 -4.92 -1.81 -31.04
C VAL A 298 -5.29 -0.37 -31.38
N ARG A 299 -4.89 0.60 -30.54
CA ARG A 299 -5.12 2.02 -30.81
C ARG A 299 -4.43 2.47 -32.10
N ALA A 300 -3.17 2.09 -32.31
CA ALA A 300 -2.44 2.45 -33.53
C ALA A 300 -3.13 1.96 -34.81
N HIS A 301 -3.81 0.81 -34.75
CA HIS A 301 -4.52 0.25 -35.90
C HIS A 301 -5.96 0.81 -36.05
N ARG A 302 -6.68 1.01 -34.95
CA ARG A 302 -8.12 1.32 -34.95
C ARG A 302 -8.47 2.75 -34.56
N GLY A 303 -7.52 3.51 -34.06
CA GLY A 303 -7.71 4.84 -33.47
C GLY A 303 -8.52 4.81 -32.18
N GLY A 304 -8.91 6.01 -31.72
CA GLY A 304 -9.81 6.18 -30.59
C GLY A 304 -9.22 5.82 -29.23
N THR A 305 -10.07 5.30 -28.36
CA THR A 305 -9.73 4.93 -26.98
C THR A 305 -9.70 3.42 -26.81
N VAL A 306 -8.74 2.90 -26.05
CA VAL A 306 -8.62 1.47 -25.74
C VAL A 306 -8.51 1.27 -24.23
N LEU A 307 -9.26 0.31 -23.68
CA LEU A 307 -9.22 -0.05 -22.26
C LEU A 307 -8.80 -1.52 -22.08
N CYS A 308 -8.39 -1.86 -20.86
CA CYS A 308 -8.24 -3.26 -20.46
C CYS A 308 -9.53 -3.76 -19.80
N ALA A 309 -10.01 -4.90 -20.25
CA ALA A 309 -11.11 -5.61 -19.61
C ALA A 309 -10.60 -6.88 -18.93
N ILE A 310 -11.22 -7.25 -17.81
CA ILE A 310 -11.07 -8.58 -17.21
C ILE A 310 -12.45 -9.20 -17.02
N GLU A 311 -12.50 -10.52 -16.97
CA GLU A 311 -13.71 -11.25 -16.65
C GLU A 311 -13.86 -11.34 -15.12
N VAL A 312 -15.01 -10.93 -14.59
CA VAL A 312 -15.31 -10.95 -13.15
C VAL A 312 -16.51 -11.85 -12.86
N THR A 313 -16.64 -12.27 -11.61
CA THR A 313 -17.85 -13.01 -11.19
C THR A 313 -19.03 -12.07 -10.94
N PRO A 314 -20.28 -12.57 -10.95
CA PRO A 314 -21.45 -11.76 -10.62
C PRO A 314 -21.41 -11.12 -9.23
N GLU A 315 -20.67 -11.71 -8.28
CA GLU A 315 -20.49 -11.16 -6.93
C GLU A 315 -19.53 -9.96 -6.91
N GLU A 316 -18.61 -9.88 -7.87
CA GLU A 316 -17.57 -8.86 -7.96
C GLU A 316 -17.97 -7.68 -8.86
N VAL A 317 -18.91 -7.91 -9.79
CA VAL A 317 -19.26 -6.96 -10.87
C VAL A 317 -19.67 -5.56 -10.39
N SER A 318 -20.35 -5.47 -9.24
CA SER A 318 -20.83 -4.18 -8.70
C SER A 318 -19.73 -3.29 -8.13
N ALA A 319 -18.48 -3.77 -8.07
CA ALA A 319 -17.34 -2.96 -7.66
C ALA A 319 -16.72 -2.14 -8.81
N TYR A 320 -17.09 -2.42 -10.06
CA TYR A 320 -16.34 -1.94 -11.24
C TYR A 320 -17.21 -1.23 -12.27
N GLY A 321 -16.55 -0.49 -13.18
CA GLY A 321 -17.12 -0.10 -14.46
C GLY A 321 -17.24 -1.30 -15.38
N VAL A 322 -18.42 -1.55 -15.93
CA VAL A 322 -18.73 -2.75 -16.73
C VAL A 322 -18.99 -2.36 -18.17
N PHE A 323 -18.37 -3.09 -19.09
CA PHE A 323 -18.50 -2.85 -20.52
C PHE A 323 -19.71 -3.56 -21.11
N ASP A 324 -20.40 -2.89 -22.04
CA ASP A 324 -21.25 -3.52 -23.04
C ASP A 324 -20.44 -3.68 -24.33
N VAL A 325 -20.28 -4.92 -24.80
CA VAL A 325 -19.29 -5.27 -25.81
C VAL A 325 -19.86 -6.07 -26.97
N GLU A 326 -19.33 -5.82 -28.15
CA GLU A 326 -19.60 -6.57 -29.37
C GLU A 326 -18.29 -7.10 -29.98
N PRO A 327 -18.30 -8.28 -30.62
CA PRO A 327 -17.16 -8.75 -31.40
C PRO A 327 -16.79 -7.76 -32.49
N VAL A 328 -15.51 -7.51 -32.67
CA VAL A 328 -15.03 -6.69 -33.78
C VAL A 328 -15.00 -7.53 -35.06
N PRO A 329 -15.72 -7.13 -36.14
CA PRO A 329 -15.60 -7.79 -37.43
C PRO A 329 -14.15 -7.74 -37.92
N ASP A 330 -13.66 -8.84 -38.49
CA ASP A 330 -12.30 -8.94 -39.06
C ASP A 330 -11.17 -8.65 -38.05
N SER A 331 -11.36 -9.02 -36.78
CA SER A 331 -10.27 -8.99 -35.79
C SER A 331 -9.48 -10.30 -35.82
N ASP A 332 -8.17 -10.20 -36.06
CA ASP A 332 -7.23 -11.32 -35.90
C ASP A 332 -7.08 -11.75 -34.44
N ASN A 333 -7.43 -10.87 -33.49
CA ASN A 333 -7.39 -11.14 -32.06
C ASN A 333 -8.83 -11.19 -31.48
N PRO A 334 -9.31 -12.36 -31.01
CA PRO A 334 -10.65 -12.50 -30.44
C PRO A 334 -10.83 -11.78 -29.10
N ASP A 335 -9.73 -11.45 -28.42
CA ASP A 335 -9.76 -10.70 -27.16
C ASP A 335 -9.85 -9.18 -27.37
N VAL A 336 -9.95 -8.71 -28.62
CA VAL A 336 -10.25 -7.30 -28.91
C VAL A 336 -11.73 -7.14 -29.23
N LEU A 337 -12.44 -6.44 -28.36
CA LEU A 337 -13.89 -6.20 -28.49
C LEU A 337 -14.16 -4.71 -28.70
N LYS A 338 -15.24 -4.41 -29.42
CA LYS A 338 -15.78 -3.05 -29.54
C LYS A 338 -16.66 -2.79 -28.34
N VAL A 339 -16.51 -1.62 -27.73
CA VAL A 339 -17.37 -1.18 -26.64
C VAL A 339 -18.51 -0.34 -27.21
N VAL A 340 -19.76 -0.71 -26.89
CA VAL A 340 -20.97 0.00 -27.29
C VAL A 340 -21.68 0.70 -26.13
N GLY A 341 -21.23 0.43 -24.90
CA GLY A 341 -21.69 1.09 -23.69
C GLY A 341 -20.76 0.79 -22.51
N MET A 342 -20.86 1.59 -21.46
CA MET A 342 -20.12 1.39 -20.22
C MET A 342 -20.94 1.94 -19.06
N VAL A 343 -21.00 1.21 -17.95
CA VAL A 343 -21.80 1.60 -16.77
C VAL A 343 -20.93 1.48 -15.51
N GLU A 344 -20.91 2.53 -14.69
CA GLU A 344 -20.17 2.53 -13.42
C GLU A 344 -20.95 1.79 -12.33
N LYS A 345 -20.34 0.74 -11.75
CA LYS A 345 -20.83 0.01 -10.57
C LYS A 345 -22.30 -0.41 -10.67
N PRO A 346 -22.72 -1.11 -11.75
CA PRO A 346 -24.09 -1.57 -11.88
C PRO A 346 -24.40 -2.62 -10.81
N LYS A 347 -25.69 -2.81 -10.50
CA LYS A 347 -26.10 -4.03 -9.81
C LYS A 347 -25.82 -5.24 -10.69
N ALA A 348 -25.57 -6.41 -10.09
CA ALA A 348 -25.29 -7.63 -10.86
C ALA A 348 -26.38 -7.99 -11.88
N GLU A 349 -27.65 -7.69 -11.56
CA GLU A 349 -28.80 -7.90 -12.45
C GLU A 349 -28.89 -6.90 -13.61
N ASP A 350 -28.26 -5.73 -13.48
CA ASP A 350 -28.27 -4.64 -14.47
C ASP A 350 -26.95 -4.59 -15.27
N ALA A 351 -25.99 -5.47 -14.98
CA ALA A 351 -24.68 -5.50 -15.63
C ALA A 351 -24.80 -5.95 -17.10
N PRO A 352 -24.32 -5.16 -18.08
CA PRO A 352 -24.47 -5.50 -19.50
C PRO A 352 -23.60 -6.69 -19.93
N SER A 353 -22.52 -6.97 -19.19
CA SER A 353 -21.68 -8.16 -19.38
C SER A 353 -20.92 -8.48 -18.08
N MET A 354 -20.05 -9.50 -18.11
CA MET A 354 -19.10 -9.81 -17.03
C MET A 354 -17.69 -9.28 -17.33
N TYR A 355 -17.55 -8.36 -18.30
CA TYR A 355 -16.28 -7.69 -18.60
C TYR A 355 -16.20 -6.38 -17.83
N ALA A 356 -15.33 -6.34 -16.82
CA ALA A 356 -15.08 -5.19 -15.99
C ALA A 356 -13.79 -4.46 -16.40
N ALA A 357 -13.77 -3.14 -16.20
CA ALA A 357 -12.59 -2.31 -16.40
C ALA A 357 -11.49 -2.66 -15.40
N ALA A 358 -10.33 -3.02 -15.93
CA ALA A 358 -9.08 -2.98 -15.18
C ALA A 358 -8.44 -1.58 -15.30
N GLY A 359 -7.58 -1.23 -14.35
CA GLY A 359 -6.92 0.06 -14.25
C GLY A 359 -5.85 0.34 -15.31
N ARG A 360 -6.12 0.04 -16.59
CA ARG A 360 -5.28 0.34 -17.74
C ARG A 360 -6.13 0.96 -18.85
N TYR A 361 -5.73 2.14 -19.29
CA TYR A 361 -6.41 2.91 -20.31
C TYR A 361 -5.40 3.49 -21.29
N VAL A 362 -5.75 3.56 -22.56
CA VAL A 362 -5.09 4.39 -23.58
C VAL A 362 -6.16 5.30 -24.15
N LEU A 363 -6.24 6.50 -23.60
CA LEU A 363 -7.31 7.46 -23.85
C LEU A 363 -6.95 8.40 -24.98
N ASP A 364 -7.88 8.62 -25.91
CA ASP A 364 -7.78 9.73 -26.85
C ASP A 364 -7.95 11.08 -26.14
N ARG A 365 -7.30 12.15 -26.61
CA ARG A 365 -7.45 13.51 -26.03
C ARG A 365 -8.88 14.01 -26.01
N ALA A 366 -9.77 13.48 -26.86
CA ALA A 366 -11.21 13.75 -26.78
C ALA A 366 -11.81 13.54 -25.39
N VAL A 367 -11.17 12.71 -24.53
CA VAL A 367 -11.59 12.50 -23.14
C VAL A 367 -11.61 13.78 -22.31
N PHE A 368 -10.70 14.73 -22.55
CA PHE A 368 -10.65 15.97 -21.78
C PHE A 368 -11.89 16.86 -22.01
N ASP A 369 -12.37 16.91 -23.25
CA ASP A 369 -13.62 17.60 -23.58
C ASP A 369 -14.84 16.87 -23.01
N ALA A 370 -14.83 15.54 -22.96
CA ALA A 370 -15.87 14.78 -22.30
C ALA A 370 -15.89 15.01 -20.79
N LEU A 371 -14.73 14.99 -20.13
CA LEU A 371 -14.58 15.24 -18.69
C LEU A 371 -15.09 16.62 -18.26
N ARG A 372 -14.97 17.64 -19.12
CA ARG A 372 -15.53 18.98 -18.87
C ARG A 372 -17.06 19.06 -18.96
N ARG A 373 -17.70 18.11 -19.64
CA ARG A 373 -19.14 18.14 -19.96
C ARG A 373 -19.99 17.24 -19.09
N ILE A 374 -19.39 16.22 -18.46
CA ILE A 374 -20.12 15.33 -17.58
C ILE A 374 -20.45 16.00 -16.24
N ASP A 375 -21.58 15.62 -15.67
CA ASP A 375 -21.91 15.91 -14.28
C ASP A 375 -21.17 14.96 -13.33
N ARG A 376 -21.23 15.24 -12.03
CA ARG A 376 -20.70 14.34 -11.00
C ARG A 376 -21.57 13.08 -10.92
N GLY A 377 -20.93 11.91 -11.04
CA GLY A 377 -21.57 10.60 -11.06
C GLY A 377 -21.63 9.93 -9.69
N ALA A 378 -21.35 8.63 -9.67
CA ALA A 378 -21.32 7.82 -8.45
C ALA A 378 -20.39 8.45 -7.39
N GLY A 379 -20.88 8.55 -6.15
CA GLY A 379 -20.12 9.15 -5.03
C GLY A 379 -19.96 10.68 -5.09
N GLY A 380 -20.57 11.38 -6.05
CA GLY A 380 -20.39 12.83 -6.21
C GLY A 380 -19.05 13.22 -6.85
N GLU A 381 -18.42 12.27 -7.52
CA GLU A 381 -17.10 12.37 -8.17
C GLU A 381 -17.22 12.51 -9.69
N VAL A 382 -16.19 13.07 -10.32
CA VAL A 382 -16.02 13.08 -11.78
C VAL A 382 -15.50 11.70 -12.21
N GLN A 383 -16.39 10.87 -12.75
CA GLN A 383 -16.07 9.50 -13.14
C GLN A 383 -15.53 9.43 -14.57
N ILE A 384 -14.42 8.72 -14.77
CA ILE A 384 -13.88 8.47 -16.11
C ILE A 384 -14.84 7.61 -16.95
N THR A 385 -15.55 6.69 -16.30
CA THR A 385 -16.57 5.83 -16.92
C THR A 385 -17.66 6.64 -17.60
N ASP A 386 -18.15 7.70 -16.95
CA ASP A 386 -19.19 8.57 -17.49
C ASP A 386 -18.69 9.37 -18.71
N ALA A 387 -17.44 9.84 -18.67
CA ALA A 387 -16.82 10.53 -19.81
C ALA A 387 -16.63 9.60 -21.02
N ILE A 388 -16.22 8.35 -20.78
CA ILE A 388 -16.09 7.34 -21.85
C ILE A 388 -17.46 6.95 -22.40
N ALA A 389 -18.46 6.77 -21.55
CA ALA A 389 -19.84 6.50 -21.98
C ALA A 389 -20.39 7.65 -22.85
N LEU A 390 -20.12 8.91 -22.49
CA LEU A 390 -20.46 10.07 -23.32
C LEU A 390 -19.77 9.99 -24.68
N LEU A 391 -18.46 9.75 -24.72
CA LEU A 391 -17.71 9.59 -25.99
C LEU A 391 -18.30 8.48 -26.88
N ILE A 392 -18.63 7.33 -26.30
CA ILE A 392 -19.27 6.22 -27.03
C ILE A 392 -20.60 6.68 -27.64
N SER A 393 -21.43 7.39 -26.87
CA SER A 393 -22.72 7.90 -27.35
C SER A 393 -22.59 8.93 -28.49
N GLU A 394 -21.46 9.62 -28.57
CA GLU A 394 -21.12 10.59 -29.61
C GLU A 394 -20.44 9.94 -30.84
N GLY A 395 -20.29 8.61 -30.82
CA GLY A 395 -19.71 7.83 -31.92
C GLY A 395 -18.20 7.72 -31.90
N HIS A 396 -17.53 8.09 -30.81
CA HIS A 396 -16.08 7.89 -30.64
C HIS A 396 -15.77 6.38 -30.60
N PRO A 397 -14.79 5.88 -31.36
CA PRO A 397 -14.43 4.48 -31.34
C PRO A 397 -13.77 4.12 -30.01
N VAL A 398 -14.37 3.17 -29.30
CA VAL A 398 -13.83 2.59 -28.06
C VAL A 398 -13.70 1.08 -28.20
N HIS A 399 -12.53 0.56 -27.83
CA HIS A 399 -12.25 -0.87 -27.80
C HIS A 399 -11.77 -1.31 -26.42
N VAL A 400 -11.89 -2.59 -26.13
CA VAL A 400 -11.25 -3.24 -24.99
C VAL A 400 -10.34 -4.36 -25.46
N VAL A 401 -9.24 -4.56 -24.73
CA VAL A 401 -8.44 -5.78 -24.76
C VAL A 401 -8.81 -6.60 -23.54
N VAL A 402 -9.37 -7.78 -23.74
CA VAL A 402 -9.71 -8.72 -22.67
C VAL A 402 -8.42 -9.41 -22.21
N HIS A 403 -7.96 -9.05 -21.02
CA HIS A 403 -6.81 -9.68 -20.39
C HIS A 403 -7.22 -11.02 -19.77
N ARG A 404 -6.53 -12.08 -20.14
CA ARG A 404 -6.80 -13.46 -19.69
C ARG A 404 -5.87 -13.94 -18.57
N GLY A 405 -4.97 -13.09 -18.10
CA GLY A 405 -4.12 -13.36 -16.96
C GLY A 405 -4.79 -13.01 -15.62
N SER A 406 -3.98 -12.95 -14.56
CA SER A 406 -4.45 -12.57 -13.23
C SER A 406 -4.52 -11.05 -13.06
N ARG A 407 -5.37 -10.64 -12.12
CA ARG A 407 -5.48 -9.27 -11.65
C ARG A 407 -5.46 -9.25 -10.13
N HIS A 408 -4.72 -8.33 -9.53
CA HIS A 408 -4.80 -8.06 -8.11
C HIS A 408 -5.20 -6.60 -7.87
N ASP A 409 -6.36 -6.42 -7.22
CA ASP A 409 -6.77 -5.14 -6.66
C ASP A 409 -6.13 -4.95 -5.28
N LEU A 410 -5.13 -4.07 -5.22
CA LEU A 410 -4.41 -3.68 -4.01
C LEU A 410 -5.13 -2.58 -3.23
N GLY A 411 -6.19 -2.00 -3.79
CA GLY A 411 -6.99 -0.94 -3.16
C GLY A 411 -7.83 -1.43 -1.98
N ASN A 412 -7.99 -2.75 -1.84
CA ASN A 412 -8.68 -3.38 -0.71
C ASN A 412 -7.77 -4.39 0.03
N PRO A 413 -7.93 -4.54 1.37
CA PRO A 413 -7.05 -5.42 2.16
C PRO A 413 -7.06 -6.89 1.73
N GLY A 414 -8.21 -7.41 1.29
CA GLY A 414 -8.35 -8.79 0.85
C GLY A 414 -7.58 -9.08 -0.43
N GLY A 415 -7.68 -8.19 -1.42
CA GLY A 415 -6.94 -8.29 -2.67
C GLY A 415 -5.43 -8.09 -2.48
N TYR A 416 -5.02 -7.16 -1.61
CA TYR A 416 -3.62 -7.01 -1.23
C TYR A 416 -3.03 -8.29 -0.62
N LEU A 417 -3.73 -8.93 0.31
CA LEU A 417 -3.25 -10.17 0.95
C LEU A 417 -3.14 -11.32 -0.05
N LYS A 418 -4.11 -11.47 -0.95
CA LYS A 418 -4.05 -12.45 -2.05
C LYS A 418 -2.81 -12.21 -2.91
N ALA A 419 -2.58 -10.96 -3.33
CA ALA A 419 -1.40 -10.59 -4.10
C ALA A 419 -0.11 -10.94 -3.36
N ALA A 420 0.01 -10.54 -2.08
CA ALA A 420 1.20 -10.83 -1.29
C ALA A 420 1.50 -12.33 -1.19
N VAL A 421 0.47 -13.16 -1.04
CA VAL A 421 0.60 -14.63 -1.03
C VAL A 421 1.05 -15.14 -2.40
N ASP A 422 0.42 -14.72 -3.49
CA ASP A 422 0.76 -15.17 -4.84
C ASP A 422 2.21 -14.80 -5.21
N PHE A 423 2.60 -13.54 -4.98
CA PHE A 423 3.98 -13.09 -5.20
C PHE A 423 4.99 -13.83 -4.31
N ALA A 424 4.65 -14.16 -3.07
CA ALA A 424 5.53 -14.92 -2.20
C ALA A 424 5.65 -16.39 -2.63
N LEU A 425 4.56 -16.99 -3.14
CA LEU A 425 4.54 -18.35 -3.66
C LEU A 425 5.35 -18.53 -4.95
N ASP A 426 5.46 -17.48 -5.76
CA ASP A 426 6.24 -17.45 -7.01
C ASP A 426 7.74 -17.25 -6.78
N ARG A 427 8.16 -16.91 -5.56
CA ARG A 427 9.57 -16.73 -5.24
C ARG A 427 10.27 -18.05 -4.93
N ASP A 428 11.41 -18.29 -5.54
CA ASP A 428 12.21 -19.49 -5.32
C ASP A 428 12.73 -19.64 -3.88
N ASP A 429 12.94 -18.54 -3.15
CA ASP A 429 13.52 -18.56 -1.80
C ASP A 429 12.50 -18.77 -0.68
N TYR A 430 11.23 -18.36 -0.86
CA TYR A 430 10.17 -18.50 0.15
C TYR A 430 9.02 -19.41 -0.29
N GLY A 431 8.73 -19.47 -1.59
CA GLY A 431 7.56 -20.14 -2.15
C GLY A 431 7.45 -21.62 -1.80
N PRO A 432 8.52 -22.44 -1.90
CA PRO A 432 8.44 -23.85 -1.53
C PRO A 432 8.07 -24.09 -0.07
N GLU A 433 8.58 -23.29 0.87
CA GLU A 433 8.25 -23.42 2.29
C GLU A 433 6.86 -22.90 2.60
N LEU A 434 6.52 -21.73 2.07
CA LEU A 434 5.20 -21.13 2.25
C LEU A 434 4.08 -22.05 1.74
N ARG A 435 4.29 -22.71 0.59
CA ARG A 435 3.35 -23.69 0.05
C ARG A 435 3.11 -24.86 0.99
N ARG A 436 4.20 -25.45 1.53
CA ARG A 436 4.10 -26.54 2.52
C ARG A 436 3.33 -26.09 3.76
N TRP A 437 3.66 -24.90 4.27
CA TRP A 437 3.00 -24.34 5.44
C TRP A 437 1.50 -24.10 5.19
N LEU A 438 1.13 -23.56 4.03
CA LEU A 438 -0.27 -23.33 3.64
C LEU A 438 -1.07 -24.63 3.51
N VAL A 439 -0.50 -25.65 2.85
CA VAL A 439 -1.14 -26.98 2.72
C VAL A 439 -1.44 -27.57 4.10
N ALA A 440 -0.43 -27.56 5.00
CA ALA A 440 -0.60 -28.02 6.37
C ALA A 440 -1.63 -27.18 7.15
N ARG A 441 -1.59 -25.85 7.00
CA ARG A 441 -2.49 -24.91 7.69
C ARG A 441 -3.95 -25.08 7.28
N LEU A 442 -4.20 -25.41 6.01
CA LEU A 442 -5.52 -25.64 5.44
C LEU A 442 -6.02 -27.08 5.64
N GLY A 443 -5.21 -27.97 6.22
CA GLY A 443 -5.57 -29.37 6.44
C GLY A 443 -5.66 -30.18 5.13
N LEU A 444 -4.96 -29.73 4.09
CA LEU A 444 -4.84 -30.44 2.81
C LEU A 444 -3.67 -31.42 2.92
N THR A 445 -3.77 -32.59 2.29
CA THR A 445 -2.64 -33.52 2.13
C THR A 445 -1.87 -33.16 0.86
N GLU A 446 -0.54 -33.19 0.90
CA GLU A 446 0.29 -33.14 -0.30
C GLU A 446 0.06 -34.44 -1.10
N ASP A 447 -0.78 -34.38 -2.13
CA ASP A 447 -0.88 -35.42 -3.16
C ASP A 447 0.07 -35.14 -4.33
#